data_AF-A0ABD1CVD7-F1
#
_entry.id   AF-A0ABD1CVD7-F1
#
_cell.length_a   1.000
_cell.length_b   1.000
_cell.length_c   1.000
_cell.angle_alpha   90.00
_cell.angle_beta   90.00
_cell.angle_gamma   90.00
#
_symmetry.space_group_name_H-M   'P 1'
#
loop_
_entity.id
_entity.type
_entity.pdbx_description
1 polymer ?
#
loop_
_entity_poly.entity_id
_entity_poly.type
_entity_poly.pdbx_seq_one_letter_code
_entity_poly.pdbx_strand_id
1 'polypeptide(L)'
;MPSANKDKMFGPWSRSDSSGSMYLSNNNNADNLVKLYARTAPTSPRWTPVASRHNSPPMPSSPLSSSPPSTLRRNYSSTFMLIPEDRAVDQVSVEPAVPVQPSRGSATKYRISNCRIILRLILWWPLLLIAIAQRCLAFLMHLSWRPFLIAAPAFWLSACLWMFWKIVALPLACLKWVLVALHTPAHERNRKKRTVLISCGSTIQALHLARNFYKSGARVVVFEFEGLFGLARFSTAVSKFYTIQRPTPETANEYIAALCEIVEKEQPTHYIPVCATSAAYYDSLAKPHLELRGCSSFIPGTQETSVLDDILMVMKKCELNQIALPPHQVIASKEELHRLYDNGWLSGYRNVMLSSGLLGILERAKYVLPSNRRDLKLNYEISESHKWVVIRDVIGTHFVTCTTVKDSQVVANVTCVIQNDTRSLIPEDNAEIEAWLKEFFRKIRLQRPLNGHISFRLARCKSSGEILPLGIRVGVSLPYICYTGVHSRVICKPCPHFNRQNSGPLVQDGGRYWMHETVMNTIRRPSVEAVQQLIGTVIDKREALFVYWDPLPYCAYYHFQLPFNSVKSFLHKRQRRTARTMPRAAAPPAKRAENNSLAIEVEAGNNGRVDRL
;
A
#
# COMPACT_ATOMS: atom_id res chain seq x y z
N MET A 1 12.97 -16.03 67.42
CA MET A 1 12.28 -17.26 67.90
C MET A 1 11.49 -17.87 66.74
N PRO A 2 11.24 -19.20 66.73
CA PRO A 2 11.08 -19.95 65.48
C PRO A 2 9.78 -20.77 65.35
N SER A 3 9.52 -21.24 64.13
CA SER A 3 8.70 -22.41 63.77
C SER A 3 8.91 -22.63 62.27
N ALA A 4 9.84 -23.45 61.76
CA ALA A 4 10.23 -24.80 62.15
C ALA A 4 9.06 -25.79 62.10
N ASN A 5 8.89 -26.46 60.96
CA ASN A 5 8.60 -27.89 61.03
C ASN A 5 9.54 -28.69 60.12
N LYS A 6 10.01 -29.79 60.69
CA LYS A 6 10.89 -30.83 60.15
C LYS A 6 9.97 -32.03 59.81
N ASP A 7 10.37 -33.13 59.18
CA ASP A 7 11.66 -33.82 59.07
C ASP A 7 11.59 -34.85 57.90
N LYS A 8 12.74 -35.19 57.29
CA LYS A 8 13.27 -36.55 56.94
C LYS A 8 12.38 -37.58 56.19
N MET A 9 12.84 -38.59 55.43
CA MET A 9 14.13 -39.14 54.94
C MET A 9 13.77 -40.09 53.76
N PHE A 10 14.61 -40.83 53.01
CA PHE A 10 16.05 -41.21 53.04
C PHE A 10 16.54 -41.35 51.57
N GLY A 11 17.79 -41.82 51.35
CA GLY A 11 18.25 -42.49 50.11
C GLY A 11 18.95 -43.81 50.49
N PRO A 12 19.97 -44.32 49.78
CA PRO A 12 20.42 -44.08 48.39
C PRO A 12 20.85 -45.42 47.66
N TRP A 13 21.78 -45.35 46.68
CA TRP A 13 22.59 -46.43 46.04
C TRP A 13 21.96 -47.27 44.90
N SER A 14 22.70 -47.88 43.93
CA SER A 14 24.06 -47.66 43.34
C SER A 14 24.32 -48.68 42.18
N ARG A 15 25.35 -48.43 41.34
CA ARG A 15 25.97 -49.30 40.28
C ARG A 15 25.15 -49.53 38.99
N SER A 16 25.67 -49.47 37.75
CA SER A 16 27.00 -49.71 37.11
C SER A 16 27.31 -51.18 36.75
N ASP A 17 27.43 -51.49 35.44
CA ASP A 17 28.69 -51.86 34.74
C ASP A 17 28.52 -52.75 33.48
N SER A 18 29.62 -52.83 32.70
CA SER A 18 29.89 -53.64 31.48
C SER A 18 29.21 -53.16 30.18
N SER A 19 29.90 -52.87 29.05
CA SER A 19 31.16 -53.30 28.40
C SER A 19 31.00 -54.45 27.41
N GLY A 20 31.18 -54.15 26.11
CA GLY A 20 31.26 -55.14 25.03
C GLY A 20 31.91 -54.53 23.79
N SER A 21 33.17 -54.89 23.53
CA SER A 21 33.91 -54.49 22.32
C SER A 21 33.90 -55.63 21.30
N MET A 22 33.68 -55.32 20.03
CA MET A 22 34.15 -56.13 18.91
C MET A 22 34.59 -55.23 17.75
N TYR A 23 35.65 -55.67 17.06
CA TYR A 23 36.34 -54.96 15.97
C TYR A 23 36.02 -55.59 14.59
N LEU A 24 36.26 -54.81 13.53
CA LEU A 24 36.34 -55.20 12.09
C LEU A 24 35.00 -55.61 11.43
N SER A 25 34.59 -55.04 10.30
CA SER A 25 35.34 -55.00 9.04
C SER A 25 34.85 -53.92 8.03
N ASN A 26 35.64 -53.67 6.99
CA ASN A 26 35.34 -52.79 5.85
C ASN A 26 34.11 -53.25 5.03
N ASN A 27 33.26 -52.30 4.59
CA ASN A 27 33.12 -52.01 3.15
C ASN A 27 32.22 -50.81 2.79
N ASN A 28 32.74 -49.95 1.93
CA ASN A 28 32.07 -49.16 0.88
C ASN A 28 30.53 -49.22 0.80
N ASN A 29 29.83 -48.31 1.50
CA ASN A 29 28.40 -48.05 1.22
C ASN A 29 27.93 -46.59 1.45
N ALA A 30 28.84 -45.64 1.70
CA ALA A 30 28.48 -44.23 1.94
C ALA A 30 27.95 -43.51 0.69
N ASP A 31 28.49 -43.80 -0.50
CA ASP A 31 28.19 -43.06 -1.74
C ASP A 31 26.83 -43.39 -2.39
N ASN A 32 26.19 -44.49 -1.99
CA ASN A 32 24.90 -44.90 -2.57
C ASN A 32 23.67 -44.41 -1.77
N LEU A 33 23.82 -44.11 -0.48
CA LEU A 33 22.74 -43.53 0.33
C LEU A 33 22.47 -42.04 0.01
N VAL A 34 23.52 -41.29 -0.34
CA VAL A 34 23.40 -39.88 -0.77
C VAL A 34 22.62 -39.74 -2.09
N LYS A 35 22.66 -40.75 -2.98
CA LYS A 35 21.93 -40.75 -4.25
C LYS A 35 20.44 -41.11 -4.13
N LEU A 36 20.01 -41.81 -3.07
CA LEU A 36 18.60 -42.17 -2.88
C LEU A 36 17.75 -41.00 -2.36
N TYR A 37 18.29 -40.19 -1.44
CA TYR A 37 17.57 -39.02 -0.90
C TYR A 37 17.48 -37.82 -1.87
N ALA A 38 18.27 -37.82 -2.96
CA ALA A 38 18.24 -36.77 -3.98
C ALA A 38 17.04 -36.84 -4.96
N ARG A 39 16.22 -37.92 -4.92
CA ARG A 39 15.14 -38.16 -5.90
C ARG A 39 13.70 -38.03 -5.36
N THR A 40 13.51 -37.67 -4.09
CA THR A 40 12.18 -37.53 -3.46
C THR A 40 11.79 -36.10 -3.10
N ALA A 41 12.60 -35.10 -3.49
CA ALA A 41 12.23 -33.69 -3.35
C ALA A 41 11.15 -33.29 -4.37
N PRO A 42 9.96 -32.81 -3.95
CA PRO A 42 8.92 -32.39 -4.87
C PRO A 42 9.36 -31.16 -5.68
N THR A 43 9.13 -31.19 -6.98
CA THR A 43 9.57 -30.17 -7.95
C THR A 43 8.82 -28.85 -7.77
N SER A 44 9.43 -27.92 -7.04
CA SER A 44 8.89 -26.56 -6.84
C SER A 44 8.86 -25.74 -8.14
N PRO A 45 7.76 -25.03 -8.46
CA PRO A 45 7.62 -24.32 -9.72
C PRO A 45 8.49 -23.05 -9.82
N ARG A 46 8.84 -22.73 -11.07
CA ARG A 46 9.76 -21.68 -11.54
C ARG A 46 9.37 -20.27 -11.05
N TRP A 47 10.19 -19.67 -10.18
CA TRP A 47 9.98 -18.28 -9.72
C TRP A 47 10.50 -17.22 -10.70
N THR A 48 9.75 -16.12 -10.81
CA THR A 48 10.17 -14.87 -11.48
C THR A 48 10.24 -13.73 -10.45
N PRO A 49 11.10 -12.71 -10.66
CA PRO A 49 11.39 -11.71 -9.63
C PRO A 49 10.22 -10.77 -9.36
N VAL A 50 10.17 -10.27 -8.12
CA VAL A 50 9.05 -9.51 -7.56
C VAL A 50 8.84 -8.17 -8.25
N ALA A 51 7.71 -8.04 -8.92
CA ALA A 51 7.01 -6.78 -9.14
C ALA A 51 5.53 -7.02 -8.86
N SER A 52 4.85 -6.07 -8.23
CA SER A 52 3.44 -6.16 -7.80
C SER A 52 2.55 -6.90 -8.81
N ARG A 53 1.98 -8.03 -8.37
CA ARG A 53 0.85 -8.70 -9.03
C ARG A 53 -0.24 -8.86 -7.99
N HIS A 54 -1.25 -7.98 -8.06
CA HIS A 54 -2.59 -8.36 -7.62
C HIS A 54 -3.09 -9.39 -8.64
N ASN A 55 -3.51 -10.56 -8.18
CA ASN A 55 -4.16 -11.54 -9.05
C ASN A 55 -5.64 -11.17 -9.16
N SER A 56 -6.07 -10.70 -10.33
CA SER A 56 -7.47 -10.74 -10.72
C SER A 56 -7.85 -12.17 -11.12
N PRO A 57 -9.08 -12.65 -10.85
CA PRO A 57 -9.53 -13.96 -11.31
C PRO A 57 -9.66 -14.02 -12.84
N PRO A 58 -9.59 -15.23 -13.45
CA PRO A 58 -9.80 -15.39 -14.88
C PRO A 58 -11.27 -15.16 -15.28
N MET A 59 -11.48 -14.53 -16.43
CA MET A 59 -12.78 -14.51 -17.11
C MET A 59 -13.16 -15.94 -17.53
N PRO A 60 -14.46 -16.33 -17.47
CA PRO A 60 -14.88 -17.63 -17.94
C PRO A 60 -14.71 -17.75 -19.46
N SER A 61 -14.07 -18.83 -19.89
CA SER A 61 -13.96 -19.23 -21.30
C SER A 61 -15.30 -19.76 -21.81
N SER A 62 -15.85 -19.14 -22.86
CA SER A 62 -16.93 -19.73 -23.64
C SER A 62 -16.47 -21.05 -24.29
N PRO A 63 -17.30 -22.11 -24.31
CA PRO A 63 -16.95 -23.36 -24.98
C PRO A 63 -16.98 -23.22 -26.51
N LEU A 64 -16.11 -23.97 -27.18
CA LEU A 64 -16.00 -24.15 -28.62
C LEU A 64 -16.10 -25.65 -28.95
N SER A 65 -16.40 -25.99 -30.21
CA SER A 65 -16.66 -27.35 -30.76
C SER A 65 -18.12 -27.83 -30.55
N SER A 66 -18.83 -28.43 -31.53
CA SER A 66 -18.49 -28.75 -32.94
C SER A 66 -19.75 -28.86 -33.83
N SER A 67 -19.60 -28.51 -35.11
CA SER A 67 -20.56 -28.63 -36.24
C SER A 67 -20.50 -30.04 -36.91
N PRO A 68 -21.07 -30.33 -38.12
CA PRO A 68 -22.06 -29.69 -39.02
C PRO A 68 -23.18 -30.73 -39.42
N PRO A 69 -23.74 -30.86 -40.66
CA PRO A 69 -24.09 -29.93 -41.75
C PRO A 69 -25.57 -30.01 -42.25
N SER A 70 -26.08 -29.02 -43.00
CA SER A 70 -26.75 -29.20 -44.33
C SER A 70 -27.50 -27.95 -44.89
N THR A 71 -27.34 -27.76 -46.20
CA THR A 71 -28.26 -27.15 -47.21
C THR A 71 -28.95 -25.77 -47.02
N LEU A 72 -28.63 -24.88 -47.97
CA LEU A 72 -29.51 -23.86 -48.61
C LEU A 72 -30.03 -22.70 -47.71
N ARG A 73 -30.18 -21.44 -48.17
CA ARG A 73 -30.10 -20.83 -49.51
C ARG A 73 -29.70 -19.34 -49.37
N ARG A 74 -29.02 -18.75 -50.37
CA ARG A 74 -28.97 -17.28 -50.53
C ARG A 74 -30.35 -16.74 -50.87
N ASN A 75 -30.64 -15.50 -50.50
CA ASN A 75 -31.38 -14.56 -51.36
C ASN A 75 -31.02 -13.10 -51.04
N TYR A 76 -30.92 -12.31 -52.10
CA TYR A 76 -30.84 -10.84 -52.11
C TYR A 76 -32.21 -10.28 -52.56
N SER A 77 -32.32 -8.94 -52.60
CA SER A 77 -33.46 -8.16 -53.14
C SER A 77 -34.67 -8.03 -52.20
N SER A 78 -35.49 -6.96 -52.29
CA SER A 78 -35.61 -5.98 -53.38
C SER A 78 -35.83 -4.52 -52.92
N THR A 79 -35.28 -3.60 -53.70
CA THR A 79 -35.80 -2.23 -53.93
C THR A 79 -36.44 -2.22 -55.34
N PHE A 80 -37.11 -1.13 -55.75
CA PHE A 80 -37.88 -0.96 -57.02
C PHE A 80 -39.26 -1.70 -57.01
N MET A 81 -40.36 -1.18 -57.58
CA MET A 81 -40.62 0.07 -58.34
C MET A 81 -42.14 0.32 -58.49
N LEU A 82 -42.56 1.54 -58.91
CA LEU A 82 -43.18 1.77 -60.24
C LEU A 82 -43.54 3.26 -60.49
N ILE A 83 -43.28 3.69 -61.73
CA ILE A 83 -43.52 4.97 -62.43
C ILE A 83 -44.34 4.56 -63.69
N PRO A 84 -45.33 5.29 -64.27
CA PRO A 84 -45.08 6.57 -64.98
C PRO A 84 -46.25 7.58 -65.15
N GLU A 85 -45.95 8.58 -65.99
CA GLU A 85 -46.78 9.62 -66.66
C GLU A 85 -48.16 9.12 -67.16
N ASP A 86 -49.20 9.94 -67.38
CA ASP A 86 -49.30 11.06 -68.34
C ASP A 86 -50.76 11.66 -68.35
N ARG A 87 -50.97 12.83 -68.99
CA ARG A 87 -52.25 13.40 -69.52
C ARG A 87 -53.49 13.70 -68.62
N ALA A 88 -53.66 14.99 -68.31
CA ALA A 88 -54.68 15.93 -68.86
C ALA A 88 -56.23 15.83 -68.63
N VAL A 89 -56.85 17.02 -68.67
CA VAL A 89 -58.27 17.39 -68.99
C VAL A 89 -59.31 17.48 -67.84
N ASP A 90 -59.75 18.73 -67.57
CA ASP A 90 -61.09 19.22 -67.15
C ASP A 90 -61.75 18.77 -65.80
N GLN A 91 -62.65 19.53 -65.13
CA GLN A 91 -63.24 20.87 -65.34
C GLN A 91 -63.86 21.44 -64.02
N VAL A 92 -64.02 22.77 -63.93
CA VAL A 92 -65.14 23.53 -63.25
C VAL A 92 -65.31 23.30 -61.72
N SER A 93 -65.06 24.27 -60.82
CA SER A 93 -65.66 25.62 -60.61
C SER A 93 -65.10 26.27 -59.30
N VAL A 94 -65.32 27.51 -58.82
CA VAL A 94 -66.05 28.75 -59.24
C VAL A 94 -65.11 29.99 -59.02
N GLU A 95 -65.50 31.15 -59.57
CA GLU A 95 -65.03 32.54 -59.37
C GLU A 95 -65.34 33.19 -57.97
N PRO A 96 -65.05 34.50 -57.69
CA PRO A 96 -64.41 35.58 -58.50
C PRO A 96 -63.13 36.19 -57.86
N ALA A 97 -62.14 36.82 -58.54
CA ALA A 97 -62.06 37.76 -59.68
C ALA A 97 -62.03 39.27 -59.32
N VAL A 98 -60.82 39.88 -59.32
CA VAL A 98 -60.55 41.31 -59.65
C VAL A 98 -59.12 41.44 -60.24
N PRO A 99 -58.88 42.08 -61.41
CA PRO A 99 -57.55 42.24 -62.02
C PRO A 99 -57.04 43.70 -62.09
N VAL A 100 -55.72 43.89 -62.18
CA VAL A 100 -55.07 45.15 -62.64
C VAL A 100 -53.90 44.82 -63.59
N GLN A 101 -53.66 45.69 -64.58
CA GLN A 101 -52.95 45.42 -65.84
C GLN A 101 -51.40 45.48 -65.80
N PRO A 102 -50.70 44.87 -66.76
CA PRO A 102 -49.26 45.03 -67.00
C PRO A 102 -48.93 46.12 -68.04
N SER A 103 -47.71 46.68 -68.01
CA SER A 103 -47.17 47.50 -69.10
C SER A 103 -45.71 47.16 -69.45
N ARG A 104 -45.30 47.48 -70.68
CA ARG A 104 -44.09 47.00 -71.37
C ARG A 104 -42.88 47.95 -71.18
N GLY A 105 -41.66 47.39 -71.24
CA GLY A 105 -40.40 48.15 -71.44
C GLY A 105 -39.19 47.21 -71.48
N SER A 106 -38.82 46.69 -72.65
CA SER A 106 -37.81 47.25 -73.58
C SER A 106 -36.36 46.91 -73.21
N ALA A 107 -35.71 46.12 -74.07
CA ALA A 107 -34.33 45.67 -73.86
C ALA A 107 -33.32 46.77 -74.21
N THR A 108 -32.43 47.11 -73.27
CA THR A 108 -31.29 48.02 -73.51
C THR A 108 -29.96 47.30 -73.38
N LYS A 109 -29.17 47.30 -74.47
CA LYS A 109 -27.79 46.82 -74.49
C LYS A 109 -26.90 47.74 -73.63
N TYR A 110 -26.33 47.24 -72.54
CA TYR A 110 -25.32 47.98 -71.77
C TYR A 110 -23.90 47.62 -72.21
N ARG A 111 -23.18 48.62 -72.75
CA ARG A 111 -21.72 48.58 -72.89
C ARG A 111 -21.09 48.39 -71.50
N ILE A 112 -20.28 47.35 -71.33
CA ILE A 112 -19.44 47.18 -70.14
C ILE A 112 -18.25 48.13 -70.26
N SER A 113 -18.12 49.09 -69.34
CA SER A 113 -16.96 49.97 -69.26
C SER A 113 -15.84 49.33 -68.42
N ASN A 114 -14.61 49.39 -68.92
CA ASN A 114 -13.42 48.78 -68.28
C ASN A 114 -13.19 49.27 -66.83
N CYS A 115 -13.73 50.46 -66.49
CA CYS A 115 -13.65 51.03 -65.14
C CYS A 115 -14.31 50.13 -64.06
N ARG A 116 -15.41 49.42 -64.37
CA ARG A 116 -16.04 48.49 -63.41
C ARG A 116 -15.18 47.24 -63.12
N ILE A 117 -14.30 46.85 -64.05
CA ILE A 117 -13.42 45.69 -63.89
C ILE A 117 -12.26 46.04 -62.96
N ILE A 118 -11.65 47.22 -63.14
CA ILE A 118 -10.59 47.74 -62.28
C ILE A 118 -11.11 47.96 -60.85
N LEU A 119 -12.30 48.55 -60.69
CA LEU A 119 -12.89 48.75 -59.36
C LEU A 119 -13.16 47.43 -58.62
N ARG A 120 -13.59 46.38 -59.36
CA ARG A 120 -13.74 45.02 -58.80
C ARG A 120 -12.39 44.42 -58.37
N LEU A 121 -11.34 44.59 -59.17
CA LEU A 121 -9.98 44.11 -58.84
C LEU A 121 -9.42 44.77 -57.58
N ILE A 122 -9.66 46.08 -57.40
CA ILE A 122 -9.20 46.83 -56.22
C ILE A 122 -9.99 46.44 -54.96
N LEU A 123 -11.32 46.29 -55.03
CA LEU A 123 -12.13 45.87 -53.87
C LEU A 123 -12.06 44.35 -53.57
N TRP A 124 -11.58 43.52 -54.50
CA TRP A 124 -11.51 42.07 -54.29
C TRP A 124 -10.58 41.67 -53.14
N TRP A 125 -9.41 42.31 -53.03
CA TRP A 125 -8.43 42.05 -51.97
C TRP A 125 -8.94 42.33 -50.55
N PRO A 126 -9.51 43.50 -50.21
CA PRO A 126 -10.07 43.73 -48.88
C PRO A 126 -11.29 42.83 -48.59
N LEU A 127 -12.13 42.53 -49.58
CA LEU A 127 -13.26 41.59 -49.40
C LEU A 127 -12.78 40.15 -49.13
N LEU A 128 -11.71 39.70 -49.81
CA LEU A 128 -11.07 38.41 -49.58
C LEU A 128 -10.47 38.35 -48.15
N LEU A 129 -9.76 39.40 -47.73
CA LEU A 129 -9.19 39.49 -46.38
C LEU A 129 -10.27 39.47 -45.29
N ILE A 130 -11.38 40.20 -45.48
CA ILE A 130 -12.52 40.17 -44.55
C ILE A 130 -13.15 38.78 -44.51
N ALA A 131 -13.34 38.11 -45.65
CA ALA A 131 -13.90 36.75 -45.70
C ALA A 131 -12.99 35.71 -45.04
N ILE A 132 -11.66 35.83 -45.20
CA ILE A 132 -10.67 35.00 -44.51
C ILE A 132 -10.71 35.27 -43.00
N ALA A 133 -10.68 36.54 -42.58
CA ALA A 133 -10.76 36.93 -41.18
C ALA A 133 -12.05 36.43 -40.51
N GLN A 134 -13.20 36.55 -41.18
CA GLN A 134 -14.49 36.00 -40.71
C GLN A 134 -14.45 34.47 -40.58
N ARG A 135 -13.86 33.74 -41.54
CA ARG A 135 -13.69 32.28 -41.45
C ARG A 135 -12.73 31.86 -40.34
N CYS A 136 -11.64 32.59 -40.13
CA CYS A 136 -10.72 32.37 -39.01
C CYS A 136 -11.40 32.66 -37.67
N LEU A 137 -12.15 33.74 -37.55
CA LEU A 137 -12.91 34.08 -36.34
C LEU A 137 -13.99 33.04 -36.03
N ALA A 138 -14.74 32.60 -37.04
CA ALA A 138 -15.74 31.53 -36.91
C ALA A 138 -15.10 30.18 -36.53
N PHE A 139 -13.93 29.86 -37.08
CA PHE A 139 -13.17 28.67 -36.72
C PHE A 139 -12.67 28.72 -35.27
N LEU A 140 -12.12 29.85 -34.82
CA LEU A 140 -11.69 30.07 -33.43
C LEU A 140 -12.86 30.02 -32.45
N MET A 141 -14.00 30.64 -32.79
CA MET A 141 -15.25 30.54 -32.04
C MET A 141 -15.75 29.10 -31.91
N HIS A 142 -15.79 28.37 -33.02
CA HIS A 142 -16.23 26.96 -33.04
C HIS A 142 -15.26 26.04 -32.28
N LEU A 143 -13.95 26.28 -32.35
CA LEU A 143 -12.93 25.57 -31.57
C LEU A 143 -13.07 25.84 -30.05
N SER A 144 -13.46 27.06 -29.69
CA SER A 144 -13.70 27.48 -28.30
C SER A 144 -15.05 26.99 -27.76
N TRP A 145 -16.08 26.89 -28.60
CA TRP A 145 -17.45 26.50 -28.21
C TRP A 145 -17.62 24.98 -28.02
N ARG A 146 -16.89 24.17 -28.80
CA ARG A 146 -16.89 22.69 -28.68
C ARG A 146 -16.59 22.16 -27.27
N PRO A 147 -15.53 22.58 -26.55
CA PRO A 147 -15.30 22.11 -25.19
C PRO A 147 -16.42 22.54 -24.22
N PHE A 148 -17.03 23.72 -24.40
CA PHE A 148 -18.18 24.14 -23.59
C PHE A 148 -19.42 23.28 -23.82
N LEU A 149 -19.76 22.97 -25.07
CA LEU A 149 -20.89 22.08 -25.39
C LEU A 149 -20.69 20.65 -24.85
N ILE A 150 -19.46 20.14 -24.83
CA ILE A 150 -19.15 18.80 -24.31
C ILE A 150 -19.09 18.80 -22.77
N ALA A 151 -18.58 19.89 -22.17
CA ALA A 151 -18.48 20.02 -20.72
C ALA A 151 -19.82 20.36 -20.04
N ALA A 152 -20.72 21.08 -20.70
CA ALA A 152 -21.98 21.53 -20.09
C ALA A 152 -22.87 20.38 -19.58
N PRO A 153 -23.13 19.28 -20.33
CA PRO A 153 -23.87 18.14 -19.81
C PRO A 153 -23.18 17.48 -18.60
N ALA A 154 -21.86 17.36 -18.62
CA ALA A 154 -21.09 16.79 -17.51
C ALA A 154 -21.11 17.69 -16.26
N PHE A 155 -21.07 19.01 -16.45
CA PHE A 155 -21.21 20.00 -15.38
C PHE A 155 -22.61 19.95 -14.76
N TRP A 156 -23.68 19.98 -15.59
CA TRP A 156 -25.06 19.88 -15.12
C TRP A 156 -25.32 18.56 -14.38
N LEU A 157 -24.82 17.43 -14.90
CA LEU A 157 -24.96 16.13 -14.24
C LEU A 157 -24.21 16.10 -12.90
N SER A 158 -23.03 16.70 -12.83
CA SER A 158 -22.26 16.85 -11.58
C SER A 158 -22.96 17.77 -10.57
N ALA A 159 -23.56 18.88 -11.03
CA ALA A 159 -24.33 19.80 -10.21
C ALA A 159 -25.61 19.15 -9.68
N CYS A 160 -26.35 18.42 -10.51
CA CYS A 160 -27.52 17.64 -10.09
C CYS A 160 -27.15 16.56 -9.07
N LEU A 161 -26.04 15.83 -9.28
CA LEU A 161 -25.55 14.83 -8.31
C LEU A 161 -25.14 15.47 -6.98
N TRP A 162 -24.50 16.65 -7.02
CA TRP A 162 -24.14 17.41 -5.81
C TRP A 162 -25.38 17.92 -5.07
N MET A 163 -26.36 18.48 -5.78
CA MET A 163 -27.64 18.93 -5.21
C MET A 163 -28.41 17.77 -4.59
N PHE A 164 -28.53 16.64 -5.31
CA PHE A 164 -29.12 15.41 -4.79
C PHE A 164 -28.42 14.96 -3.49
N TRP A 165 -27.09 14.93 -3.47
CA TRP A 165 -26.33 14.57 -2.28
C TRP A 165 -26.57 15.54 -1.11
N LYS A 166 -26.74 16.85 -1.37
CA LYS A 166 -27.10 17.83 -0.33
C LYS A 166 -28.51 17.62 0.20
N ILE A 167 -29.48 17.39 -0.69
CA ILE A 167 -30.89 17.12 -0.35
C ILE A 167 -31.03 15.85 0.49
N VAL A 168 -30.22 14.81 0.23
CA VAL A 168 -30.20 13.58 1.03
C VAL A 168 -29.39 13.74 2.32
N ALA A 169 -28.25 14.44 2.30
CA ALA A 169 -27.39 14.56 3.46
C ALA A 169 -27.97 15.47 4.57
N LEU A 170 -28.74 16.50 4.22
CA LEU A 170 -29.34 17.42 5.19
C LEU A 170 -30.34 16.73 6.15
N PRO A 171 -31.40 16.01 5.70
CA PRO A 171 -32.32 15.32 6.60
C PRO A 171 -31.63 14.20 7.38
N LEU A 172 -30.65 13.50 6.80
CA LEU A 172 -29.83 12.51 7.54
C LEU A 172 -28.98 13.17 8.64
N ALA A 173 -28.44 14.37 8.39
CA ALA A 173 -27.73 15.14 9.42
C ALA A 173 -28.66 15.63 10.52
N CYS A 174 -29.87 16.12 10.18
CA CYS A 174 -30.89 16.51 11.15
C CYS A 174 -31.36 15.31 12.00
N LEU A 175 -31.68 14.16 11.36
CA LEU A 175 -32.06 12.93 12.06
C LEU A 175 -30.93 12.44 12.98
N LYS A 176 -29.68 12.45 12.52
CA LYS A 176 -28.51 12.15 13.36
C LYS A 176 -28.39 13.12 14.54
N TRP A 177 -28.60 14.41 14.32
CA TRP A 177 -28.59 15.41 15.40
C TRP A 177 -29.69 15.14 16.43
N VAL A 178 -30.91 14.85 16.00
CA VAL A 178 -32.04 14.49 16.88
C VAL A 178 -31.74 13.20 17.65
N LEU A 179 -31.26 12.15 16.99
CA LEU A 179 -30.94 10.87 17.65
C LEU A 179 -29.82 11.03 18.68
N VAL A 180 -28.75 11.78 18.38
CA VAL A 180 -27.70 12.15 19.35
C VAL A 180 -28.27 13.04 20.46
N ALA A 181 -29.20 13.94 20.12
CA ALA A 181 -29.86 14.84 21.08
C ALA A 181 -30.83 14.13 22.03
N LEU A 182 -31.29 12.92 21.69
CA LEU A 182 -32.12 12.08 22.55
C LEU A 182 -31.31 11.03 23.33
N HIS A 183 -30.35 10.36 22.68
CA HIS A 183 -29.67 9.18 23.26
C HIS A 183 -28.31 9.47 23.92
N THR A 184 -27.64 10.58 23.59
CA THR A 184 -26.33 10.91 24.21
C THR A 184 -26.54 11.95 25.31
N PRO A 185 -26.17 11.72 26.58
CA PRO A 185 -26.36 12.72 27.63
C PRO A 185 -25.56 14.00 27.36
N ALA A 186 -26.08 15.16 27.76
CA ALA A 186 -25.48 16.46 27.47
C ALA A 186 -24.02 16.59 27.96
N HIS A 187 -23.68 15.94 29.08
CA HIS A 187 -22.32 15.82 29.59
C HIS A 187 -21.35 15.22 28.55
N GLU A 188 -21.69 14.09 27.92
CA GLU A 188 -20.82 13.43 26.93
C GLU A 188 -20.79 14.18 25.58
N ARG A 189 -21.81 15.02 25.27
CA ARG A 189 -21.78 15.93 24.11
C ARG A 189 -20.79 17.08 24.31
N ASN A 190 -20.81 17.70 25.49
CA ASN A 190 -19.99 18.87 25.83
C ASN A 190 -18.58 18.51 26.31
N ARG A 191 -18.31 17.22 26.56
CA ARG A 191 -17.00 16.73 26.99
C ARG A 191 -15.93 16.98 25.93
N LYS A 192 -14.85 17.66 26.32
CA LYS A 192 -13.64 17.84 25.49
C LYS A 192 -13.04 16.46 25.18
N LYS A 193 -13.24 16.00 23.95
CA LYS A 193 -12.71 14.72 23.45
C LYS A 193 -11.19 14.77 23.44
N ARG A 194 -10.54 13.69 23.87
CA ARG A 194 -9.08 13.55 23.70
C ARG A 194 -8.76 13.43 22.22
N THR A 195 -7.85 14.25 21.73
CA THR A 195 -7.35 14.17 20.35
C THR A 195 -6.18 13.20 20.27
N VAL A 196 -6.18 12.33 19.26
CA VAL A 196 -5.11 11.36 18.95
C VAL A 196 -4.66 11.57 17.51
N LEU A 197 -3.35 11.66 17.30
CA LEU A 197 -2.71 11.81 15.99
C LEU A 197 -2.18 10.45 15.49
N ILE A 198 -2.45 10.09 14.24
CA ILE A 198 -2.05 8.80 13.63
C ILE A 198 -1.35 9.04 12.28
N SER A 199 -0.25 8.32 12.01
CA SER A 199 0.47 8.36 10.72
C SER A 199 0.01 7.27 9.73
N CYS A 200 0.51 7.33 8.48
CA CYS A 200 0.26 6.35 7.41
C CYS A 200 -1.23 6.14 7.04
N GLY A 201 -1.99 7.24 6.93
CA GLY A 201 -3.42 7.24 6.60
C GLY A 201 -3.87 6.56 5.29
N SER A 202 -2.96 6.09 4.43
CA SER A 202 -3.25 5.25 3.26
C SER A 202 -3.45 3.76 3.56
N THR A 203 -3.15 3.35 4.81
CA THR A 203 -3.08 1.94 5.20
C THR A 203 -4.32 1.46 5.95
N ILE A 204 -4.61 0.16 5.82
CA ILE A 204 -5.70 -0.50 6.56
C ILE A 204 -5.39 -0.51 8.07
N GLN A 205 -4.12 -0.61 8.46
CA GLN A 205 -3.68 -0.50 9.85
C GLN A 205 -4.09 0.85 10.47
N ALA A 206 -3.77 1.96 9.80
CA ALA A 206 -4.12 3.30 10.28
C ALA A 206 -5.64 3.52 10.35
N LEU A 207 -6.39 3.04 9.33
CA LEU A 207 -7.85 3.09 9.32
C LEU A 207 -8.48 2.31 10.48
N HIS A 208 -8.02 1.08 10.72
CA HIS A 208 -8.53 0.24 11.81
C HIS A 208 -8.19 0.81 13.19
N LEU A 209 -6.98 1.34 13.34
CA LEU A 209 -6.54 2.06 14.53
C LEU A 209 -7.41 3.31 14.78
N ALA A 210 -7.66 4.13 13.76
CA ALA A 210 -8.56 5.28 13.83
C ALA A 210 -9.98 4.88 14.25
N ARG A 211 -10.54 3.82 13.66
CA ARG A 211 -11.85 3.27 14.05
C ARG A 211 -11.89 2.81 15.50
N ASN A 212 -10.83 2.18 16.00
CA ASN A 212 -10.74 1.76 17.41
C ASN A 212 -10.69 2.95 18.37
N PHE A 213 -9.95 4.02 18.04
CA PHE A 213 -9.94 5.25 18.85
C PHE A 213 -11.27 6.03 18.79
N TYR A 214 -11.87 6.15 17.60
CA TYR A 214 -13.17 6.80 17.42
C TYR A 214 -14.29 6.09 18.21
N LYS A 215 -14.36 4.75 18.13
CA LYS A 215 -15.28 3.95 18.97
C LYS A 215 -15.05 4.19 20.46
N SER A 216 -13.80 4.43 20.87
CA SER A 216 -13.44 4.73 22.26
C SER A 216 -13.72 6.18 22.67
N GLY A 217 -14.40 6.98 21.82
CA GLY A 217 -14.79 8.36 22.09
C GLY A 217 -13.74 9.42 21.79
N ALA A 218 -12.57 9.05 21.27
CA ALA A 218 -11.50 10.00 20.92
C ALA A 218 -11.79 10.75 19.62
N ARG A 219 -11.29 11.99 19.52
CA ARG A 219 -11.15 12.71 18.24
C ARG A 219 -9.90 12.17 17.55
N VAL A 220 -10.03 11.72 16.31
CA VAL A 220 -8.89 11.19 15.55
C VAL A 220 -8.47 12.17 14.46
N VAL A 221 -7.20 12.52 14.47
CA VAL A 221 -6.51 13.25 13.39
C VAL A 221 -5.55 12.27 12.73
N VAL A 222 -5.52 12.26 11.40
CA VAL A 222 -4.65 11.38 10.62
C VAL A 222 -3.82 12.22 9.67
N PHE A 223 -2.59 11.79 9.38
CA PHE A 223 -1.84 12.31 8.24
C PHE A 223 -1.30 11.18 7.34
N GLU A 224 -0.91 11.56 6.13
CA GLU A 224 -0.20 10.70 5.19
C GLU A 224 0.74 11.54 4.32
N PHE A 225 1.70 10.89 3.65
CA PHE A 225 2.61 11.54 2.74
C PHE A 225 1.96 11.94 1.40
N GLU A 226 2.46 13.03 0.82
CA GLU A 226 2.10 13.47 -0.53
C GLU A 226 2.28 12.34 -1.58
N GLY A 227 1.38 12.32 -2.56
CA GLY A 227 1.37 11.30 -3.62
C GLY A 227 0.87 9.91 -3.21
N LEU A 228 0.49 9.69 -1.94
CA LEU A 228 -0.18 8.48 -1.48
C LEU A 228 -1.71 8.67 -1.37
N PHE A 229 -2.46 7.59 -1.57
CA PHE A 229 -3.92 7.61 -1.51
C PHE A 229 -4.40 7.61 -0.05
N GLY A 230 -4.93 8.73 0.44
CA GLY A 230 -5.41 8.87 1.81
C GLY A 230 -6.69 8.09 2.12
N LEU A 231 -6.61 6.76 2.24
CA LEU A 231 -7.74 5.86 2.55
C LEU A 231 -8.55 6.33 3.78
N ALA A 232 -7.86 6.70 4.86
CA ALA A 232 -8.48 7.14 6.11
C ALA A 232 -9.21 8.49 5.98
N ARG A 233 -8.94 9.30 4.95
CA ARG A 233 -9.65 10.57 4.67
C ARG A 233 -11.15 10.35 4.41
N PHE A 234 -11.52 9.17 3.91
CA PHE A 234 -12.90 8.80 3.63
C PHE A 234 -13.64 8.26 4.86
N SER A 235 -12.93 8.05 5.98
CA SER A 235 -13.51 7.42 7.17
C SER A 235 -14.28 8.40 8.04
N THR A 236 -15.49 8.03 8.47
CA THR A 236 -16.27 8.77 9.47
C THR A 236 -15.59 8.80 10.84
N ALA A 237 -14.61 7.93 11.08
CA ALA A 237 -13.78 7.93 12.28
C ALA A 237 -12.79 9.09 12.34
N VAL A 238 -12.40 9.65 11.19
CA VAL A 238 -11.33 10.65 11.07
C VAL A 238 -11.94 12.05 11.02
N SER A 239 -11.56 12.88 12.01
CA SER A 239 -12.08 14.24 12.15
C SER A 239 -11.34 15.26 11.28
N LYS A 240 -10.04 15.06 11.07
CA LYS A 240 -9.18 15.85 10.18
C LYS A 240 -8.13 14.96 9.54
N PHE A 241 -7.82 15.25 8.28
CA PHE A 241 -6.80 14.55 7.50
C PHE A 241 -5.80 15.58 6.96
N TYR A 242 -4.52 15.38 7.26
CA TYR A 242 -3.42 16.21 6.79
C TYR A 242 -2.58 15.47 5.74
N THR A 243 -1.91 16.21 4.88
CA THR A 243 -0.94 15.67 3.92
C THR A 243 0.35 16.44 4.09
N ILE A 244 1.48 15.73 4.17
CA ILE A 244 2.81 16.31 4.42
C ILE A 244 3.85 15.69 3.48
N GLN A 245 4.99 16.33 3.30
CA GLN A 245 6.06 15.77 2.48
C GLN A 245 6.65 14.49 3.08
N ARG A 246 7.14 13.58 2.22
CA ARG A 246 7.80 12.35 2.65
C ARG A 246 9.21 12.68 3.16
N PRO A 247 9.60 12.23 4.37
CA PRO A 247 10.95 12.45 4.87
C PRO A 247 11.99 11.68 4.04
N THR A 248 13.07 12.39 3.71
CA THR A 248 14.37 11.85 3.29
C THR A 248 15.40 12.18 4.39
N PRO A 249 16.65 11.68 4.32
CA PRO A 249 17.70 12.05 5.28
C PRO A 249 17.92 13.57 5.36
N GLU A 250 17.73 14.28 4.24
CA GLU A 250 17.91 15.72 4.11
C GLU A 250 16.68 16.51 4.63
N THR A 251 15.46 16.05 4.33
CA THR A 251 14.21 16.73 4.72
C THR A 251 13.65 16.31 6.09
N ALA A 252 14.45 15.57 6.88
CA ALA A 252 14.04 15.09 8.21
C ALA A 252 13.58 16.21 9.17
N ASN A 253 14.20 17.40 9.10
CA ASN A 253 13.82 18.56 9.91
C ASN A 253 12.48 19.17 9.48
N GLU A 254 12.20 19.21 8.17
CA GLU A 254 10.92 19.69 7.62
C GLU A 254 9.76 18.77 8.03
N TYR A 255 10.00 17.45 8.06
CA TYR A 255 9.07 16.47 8.59
C TYR A 255 8.73 16.73 10.08
N ILE A 256 9.75 16.98 10.91
CA ILE A 256 9.57 17.30 12.34
C ILE A 256 8.79 18.61 12.49
N ALA A 257 9.10 19.63 11.70
CA ALA A 257 8.39 20.92 11.73
C ALA A 257 6.91 20.77 11.34
N ALA A 258 6.60 20.02 10.27
CA ALA A 258 5.22 19.76 9.85
C ALA A 258 4.42 18.97 10.91
N LEU A 259 5.04 18.02 11.62
CA LEU A 259 4.40 17.36 12.76
C LEU A 259 4.19 18.30 13.93
N CYS A 260 5.13 19.20 14.22
CA CYS A 260 4.97 20.22 15.26
C CYS A 260 3.80 21.17 14.94
N GLU A 261 3.65 21.63 13.70
CA GLU A 261 2.51 22.47 13.28
C GLU A 261 1.17 21.75 13.52
N ILE A 262 1.07 20.48 13.13
CA ILE A 262 -0.14 19.66 13.36
C ILE A 262 -0.42 19.51 14.86
N VAL A 263 0.62 19.29 15.69
CA VAL A 263 0.46 19.18 17.14
C VAL A 263 0.02 20.51 17.77
N GLU A 264 0.64 21.63 17.38
CA GLU A 264 0.27 22.97 17.87
C GLU A 264 -1.18 23.33 17.51
N LYS A 265 -1.62 22.96 16.30
CA LYS A 265 -2.95 23.25 15.75
C LYS A 265 -4.09 22.37 16.28
N GLU A 266 -3.85 21.06 16.43
CA GLU A 266 -4.89 20.09 16.81
C GLU A 266 -4.84 19.68 18.28
N GLN A 267 -3.75 20.04 18.99
CA GLN A 267 -3.49 19.72 20.40
C GLN A 267 -3.75 18.23 20.74
N PRO A 268 -3.13 17.27 20.01
CA PRO A 268 -3.23 15.85 20.30
C PRO A 268 -2.56 15.49 21.64
N THR A 269 -3.27 14.73 22.45
CA THR A 269 -2.76 14.16 23.71
C THR A 269 -1.76 13.02 23.48
N HIS A 270 -1.94 12.29 22.37
CA HIS A 270 -1.15 11.13 22.02
C HIS A 270 -0.87 11.10 20.52
N TYR A 271 0.39 10.85 20.15
CA TYR A 271 0.80 10.53 18.79
C TYR A 271 1.12 9.04 18.66
N ILE A 272 0.58 8.41 17.62
CA ILE A 272 0.71 6.97 17.36
C ILE A 272 1.18 6.76 15.92
N PRO A 273 2.49 6.53 15.71
CA PRO A 273 3.00 6.23 14.39
C PRO A 273 2.70 4.79 13.98
N VAL A 274 2.27 4.61 12.73
CA VAL A 274 1.97 3.31 12.12
C VAL A 274 3.21 2.72 11.43
N CYS A 275 4.17 3.55 11.00
CA CYS A 275 5.45 3.19 10.39
C CYS A 275 5.39 2.23 9.18
N ALA A 276 4.25 2.20 8.46
CA ALA A 276 4.01 1.30 7.34
C ALA A 276 4.42 1.89 5.97
N THR A 277 4.29 3.21 5.80
CA THR A 277 4.68 3.96 4.57
C THR A 277 5.96 4.79 4.73
N SER A 278 6.56 4.77 5.92
CA SER A 278 7.82 5.44 6.30
C SER A 278 8.64 4.56 7.25
N ALA A 279 9.92 4.90 7.45
CA ALA A 279 10.76 4.30 8.47
C ALA A 279 10.40 4.85 9.87
N ALA A 280 10.37 3.99 10.88
CA ALA A 280 10.08 4.38 12.27
C ALA A 280 11.11 5.37 12.83
N TYR A 281 12.31 5.39 12.26
CA TYR A 281 13.39 6.34 12.58
C TYR A 281 12.92 7.80 12.58
N TYR A 282 12.26 8.28 11.53
CA TYR A 282 11.81 9.67 11.45
C TYR A 282 10.74 10.01 12.50
N ASP A 283 9.83 9.06 12.77
CA ASP A 283 8.81 9.21 13.83
C ASP A 283 9.46 9.25 15.23
N SER A 284 10.55 8.49 15.43
CA SER A 284 11.33 8.48 16.66
C SER A 284 12.21 9.73 16.85
N LEU A 285 12.63 10.39 15.76
CA LEU A 285 13.30 11.70 15.80
C LEU A 285 12.32 12.81 16.19
N ALA A 286 11.08 12.75 15.70
CA ALA A 286 10.05 13.73 16.05
C ALA A 286 9.63 13.66 17.52
N LYS A 287 9.57 12.45 18.10
CA LYS A 287 9.17 12.16 19.51
C LYS A 287 9.52 13.26 20.53
N PRO A 288 10.80 13.64 20.77
CA PRO A 288 11.14 14.66 21.76
C PRO A 288 10.51 16.03 21.48
N HIS A 289 10.42 16.45 20.21
CA HIS A 289 9.83 17.74 19.82
C HIS A 289 8.32 17.80 20.03
N LEU A 290 7.64 16.64 19.93
CA LEU A 290 6.20 16.51 20.19
C LEU A 290 5.92 16.39 21.70
N GLU A 291 6.78 15.67 22.43
CA GLU A 291 6.66 15.48 23.88
C GLU A 291 6.87 16.80 24.65
N LEU A 292 7.80 17.66 24.20
CA LEU A 292 7.96 19.03 24.70
C LEU A 292 6.71 19.91 24.49
N ARG A 293 5.84 19.56 23.54
CA ARG A 293 4.56 20.24 23.26
C ARG A 293 3.37 19.59 23.98
N GLY A 294 3.61 18.66 24.90
CA GLY A 294 2.57 17.93 25.62
C GLY A 294 1.91 16.79 24.84
N CYS A 295 2.40 16.46 23.64
CA CYS A 295 1.93 15.32 22.85
C CYS A 295 2.79 14.09 23.11
N SER A 296 2.31 13.18 23.97
CA SER A 296 3.03 11.95 24.31
C SER A 296 3.08 10.98 23.11
N SER A 297 4.26 10.47 22.75
CA SER A 297 4.43 9.70 21.52
C SER A 297 4.62 8.20 21.81
N PHE A 298 3.72 7.36 21.29
CA PHE A 298 3.72 5.91 21.47
C PHE A 298 4.66 5.20 20.48
N ILE A 299 5.94 5.58 20.57
CA ILE A 299 7.08 5.02 19.85
C ILE A 299 8.32 5.06 20.77
N PRO A 300 9.26 4.10 20.64
CA PRO A 300 10.53 4.17 21.36
C PRO A 300 11.36 5.41 21.00
N GLY A 301 12.40 5.70 21.79
CA GLY A 301 13.37 6.73 21.44
C GLY A 301 14.15 6.38 20.17
N THR A 302 14.88 7.35 19.61
CA THR A 302 15.67 7.13 18.38
C THR A 302 16.74 6.06 18.57
N GLN A 303 17.40 6.02 19.73
CA GLN A 303 18.43 5.01 20.03
C GLN A 303 17.81 3.61 20.14
N GLU A 304 16.71 3.46 20.88
CA GLU A 304 15.96 2.20 20.96
C GLU A 304 15.41 1.76 19.61
N THR A 305 14.89 2.69 18.81
CA THR A 305 14.34 2.42 17.48
C THR A 305 15.44 1.94 16.53
N SER A 306 16.60 2.60 16.51
CA SER A 306 17.74 2.19 15.68
C SER A 306 18.28 0.80 16.07
N VAL A 307 18.27 0.44 17.37
CA VAL A 307 18.63 -0.91 17.80
C VAL A 307 17.57 -1.94 17.40
N LEU A 308 16.28 -1.61 17.45
CA LEU A 308 15.17 -2.54 17.20
C LEU A 308 14.81 -2.71 15.71
N ASP A 309 15.03 -1.71 14.86
CA ASP A 309 14.81 -1.79 13.41
C ASP A 309 16.03 -2.31 12.63
N ASP A 310 17.24 -2.28 13.21
CA ASP A 310 18.43 -2.93 12.63
C ASP A 310 18.53 -4.41 13.03
N ILE A 311 18.35 -5.29 12.04
CA ILE A 311 18.43 -6.74 12.23
C ILE A 311 19.79 -7.20 12.78
N LEU A 312 20.89 -6.54 12.42
CA LEU A 312 22.22 -6.90 12.91
C LEU A 312 22.37 -6.59 14.41
N MET A 313 21.82 -5.46 14.85
CA MET A 313 21.84 -5.06 16.26
C MET A 313 20.95 -5.97 17.11
N VAL A 314 19.76 -6.32 16.62
CA VAL A 314 18.88 -7.28 17.31
C VAL A 314 19.48 -8.67 17.38
N MET A 315 20.11 -9.18 16.31
CA MET A 315 20.80 -10.48 16.36
C MET A 315 21.92 -10.50 17.40
N LYS A 316 22.81 -9.49 17.42
CA LYS A 316 23.83 -9.35 18.46
C LYS A 316 23.24 -9.29 19.87
N LYS A 317 22.12 -8.58 20.06
CA LYS A 317 21.43 -8.52 21.36
C LYS A 317 20.80 -9.85 21.76
N CYS A 318 20.24 -10.62 20.82
CA CYS A 318 19.73 -11.96 21.07
C CYS A 318 20.84 -12.92 21.47
N GLU A 319 21.97 -12.92 20.75
CA GLU A 319 23.15 -13.74 21.03
C GLU A 319 23.69 -13.48 22.45
N LEU A 320 23.93 -12.20 22.79
CA LEU A 320 24.37 -11.78 24.13
C LEU A 320 23.39 -12.16 25.26
N ASN A 321 22.11 -12.38 24.95
CA ASN A 321 21.07 -12.75 25.93
C ASN A 321 20.63 -14.22 25.81
N GLN A 322 21.38 -15.05 25.09
CA GLN A 322 21.09 -16.47 24.89
C GLN A 322 19.64 -16.68 24.41
N ILE A 323 19.24 -15.93 23.39
CA ILE A 323 17.99 -16.12 22.64
C ILE A 323 18.37 -16.82 21.34
N ALA A 324 17.74 -17.97 21.06
CA ALA A 324 18.02 -18.77 19.88
C ALA A 324 17.81 -17.96 18.58
N LEU A 325 18.71 -18.12 17.62
CA LEU A 325 18.73 -17.39 16.35
C LEU A 325 18.69 -18.35 15.16
N PRO A 326 18.11 -17.93 14.02
CA PRO A 326 18.27 -18.67 12.77
C PRO A 326 19.75 -18.71 12.33
N PRO A 327 20.18 -19.73 11.58
CA PRO A 327 21.50 -19.74 10.97
C PRO A 327 21.68 -18.50 10.07
N HIS A 328 22.67 -17.68 10.39
CA HIS A 328 22.93 -16.43 9.71
C HIS A 328 24.43 -16.20 9.52
N GLN A 329 24.77 -15.30 8.59
CA GLN A 329 26.12 -14.84 8.30
C GLN A 329 26.10 -13.33 8.06
N VAL A 330 27.08 -12.62 8.59
CA VAL A 330 27.28 -11.18 8.33
C VAL A 330 28.28 -11.04 7.20
N ILE A 331 28.00 -10.15 6.25
CA ILE A 331 28.78 -9.96 5.04
C ILE A 331 29.16 -8.49 4.92
N ALA A 332 30.46 -8.22 4.78
CA ALA A 332 31.05 -6.91 4.54
C ALA A 332 31.71 -6.78 3.15
N SER A 333 31.83 -7.86 2.38
CA SER A 333 32.40 -7.85 1.02
C SER A 333 31.62 -8.72 0.02
N LYS A 334 31.76 -8.47 -1.29
CA LYS A 334 31.16 -9.34 -2.33
C LYS A 334 31.86 -10.70 -2.36
N GLU A 335 33.13 -10.72 -1.98
CA GLU A 335 34.03 -11.86 -1.92
C GLU A 335 33.57 -12.85 -0.84
N GLU A 336 33.16 -12.35 0.34
CA GLU A 336 32.50 -13.17 1.37
C GLU A 336 31.20 -13.80 0.88
N LEU A 337 30.35 -13.05 0.17
CA LEU A 337 29.13 -13.62 -0.40
C LEU A 337 29.45 -14.71 -1.45
N HIS A 338 30.50 -14.54 -2.25
CA HIS A 338 30.97 -15.59 -3.14
C HIS A 338 31.47 -16.82 -2.37
N ARG A 339 32.25 -16.65 -1.29
CA ARG A 339 32.68 -17.76 -0.42
C ARG A 339 31.49 -18.54 0.16
N LEU A 340 30.36 -17.90 0.47
CA LEU A 340 29.13 -18.57 0.93
C LEU A 340 28.40 -19.38 -0.17
N TYR A 341 28.64 -19.06 -1.45
CA TYR A 341 28.23 -19.91 -2.57
C TYR A 341 29.21 -21.08 -2.75
N ASP A 342 30.51 -20.78 -2.74
CA ASP A 342 31.56 -21.75 -3.08
C ASP A 342 31.73 -22.82 -1.98
N ASN A 343 31.50 -22.48 -0.70
CA ASN A 343 31.47 -23.43 0.42
C ASN A 343 30.13 -24.19 0.56
N GLY A 344 29.15 -23.93 -0.31
CA GLY A 344 27.84 -24.58 -0.28
C GLY A 344 26.91 -24.18 0.86
N TRP A 345 27.23 -23.18 1.69
CA TRP A 345 26.37 -22.75 2.81
C TRP A 345 25.01 -22.21 2.34
N LEU A 346 24.94 -21.66 1.12
CA LEU A 346 23.69 -21.21 0.49
C LEU A 346 22.90 -22.33 -0.20
N SER A 347 23.49 -23.51 -0.41
CA SER A 347 22.88 -24.63 -1.14
C SER A 347 21.79 -25.32 -0.32
N GLY A 348 20.75 -25.82 -1.00
CA GLY A 348 19.66 -26.59 -0.37
C GLY A 348 18.63 -25.78 0.44
N TYR A 349 18.90 -24.50 0.72
CA TYR A 349 18.03 -23.65 1.51
C TYR A 349 17.64 -22.35 0.78
N ARG A 350 16.51 -21.79 1.18
CA ARG A 350 16.14 -20.42 0.80
C ARG A 350 16.92 -19.45 1.69
N ASN A 351 17.70 -18.55 1.10
CA ASN A 351 18.51 -17.60 1.85
C ASN A 351 18.06 -16.16 1.54
N VAL A 352 18.05 -15.33 2.58
CA VAL A 352 17.57 -13.95 2.51
C VAL A 352 18.65 -13.01 3.02
N MET A 353 19.10 -12.12 2.14
CA MET A 353 20.02 -11.05 2.44
C MET A 353 19.25 -9.78 2.82
N LEU A 354 19.56 -9.20 3.98
CA LEU A 354 18.93 -8.01 4.56
C LEU A 354 19.99 -6.92 4.79
N SER A 355 19.67 -5.67 4.47
CA SER A 355 20.57 -4.55 4.79
C SER A 355 20.58 -4.28 6.29
N SER A 356 21.72 -3.82 6.81
CA SER A 356 21.91 -3.43 8.22
C SER A 356 22.31 -1.96 8.34
N GLY A 357 22.46 -1.47 9.58
CA GLY A 357 22.75 -0.07 9.86
C GLY A 357 21.65 0.88 9.39
N LEU A 358 22.01 2.15 9.15
CA LEU A 358 21.05 3.19 8.77
C LEU A 358 20.32 2.86 7.45
N LEU A 359 21.01 2.27 6.48
CA LEU A 359 20.39 1.80 5.23
C LEU A 359 19.36 0.68 5.49
N GLY A 360 19.66 -0.23 6.41
CA GLY A 360 18.73 -1.26 6.91
C GLY A 360 17.48 -0.67 7.56
N ILE A 361 17.64 0.36 8.38
CA ILE A 361 16.54 1.03 9.10
C ILE A 361 15.66 1.83 8.14
N LEU A 362 16.25 2.57 7.18
CA LEU A 362 15.55 3.49 6.29
C LEU A 362 14.95 2.80 5.06
N GLU A 363 15.78 2.15 4.22
CA GLU A 363 15.32 1.50 2.99
C GLU A 363 14.73 0.12 3.24
N ARG A 364 15.19 -0.56 4.31
CA ARG A 364 14.70 -1.87 4.72
C ARG A 364 14.81 -2.91 3.59
N ALA A 365 15.88 -2.79 2.80
CA ALA A 365 16.14 -3.55 1.60
C ALA A 365 16.32 -5.05 1.88
N LYS A 366 15.67 -5.87 1.07
CA LYS A 366 15.65 -7.34 1.18
C LYS A 366 15.86 -7.96 -0.18
N TYR A 367 16.84 -8.84 -0.28
CA TYR A 367 17.14 -9.63 -1.47
C TYR A 367 17.01 -11.13 -1.14
N VAL A 368 16.30 -11.89 -1.97
CA VAL A 368 16.29 -13.36 -1.85
C VAL A 368 17.42 -13.87 -2.74
N LEU A 369 18.41 -14.51 -2.12
CA LEU A 369 19.57 -15.03 -2.85
C LEU A 369 19.11 -16.22 -3.73
N PRO A 370 19.50 -16.24 -5.02
CA PRO A 370 19.26 -17.40 -5.88
C PRO A 370 20.12 -18.58 -5.43
N SER A 371 19.67 -19.81 -5.71
CA SER A 371 20.43 -21.03 -5.39
C SER A 371 21.76 -21.11 -6.16
N ASN A 372 21.82 -20.54 -7.37
CA ASN A 372 23.02 -20.54 -8.21
C ASN A 372 23.68 -19.17 -8.24
N ARG A 373 25.01 -19.12 -8.06
CA ARG A 373 25.82 -17.89 -8.19
C ARG A 373 25.67 -17.18 -9.54
N ARG A 374 25.43 -17.92 -10.63
CA ARG A 374 25.25 -17.38 -12.00
C ARG A 374 24.02 -16.48 -12.15
N ASP A 375 23.00 -16.68 -11.31
CA ASP A 375 21.75 -15.92 -11.33
C ASP A 375 21.81 -14.67 -10.42
N LEU A 376 22.91 -14.51 -9.66
CA LEU A 376 23.10 -13.43 -8.70
C LEU A 376 23.22 -12.08 -9.44
N LYS A 377 22.25 -11.20 -9.21
CA LYS A 377 22.20 -9.85 -9.79
C LYS A 377 21.99 -8.85 -8.67
N LEU A 378 23.10 -8.45 -8.06
CA LEU A 378 23.16 -7.47 -6.99
C LEU A 378 23.47 -6.09 -7.56
N ASN A 379 22.52 -5.18 -7.43
CA ASN A 379 22.69 -3.76 -7.74
C ASN A 379 23.08 -2.94 -6.50
N TYR A 380 23.24 -3.59 -5.35
CA TYR A 380 23.59 -2.96 -4.08
C TYR A 380 25.10 -3.00 -3.84
N GLU A 381 25.61 -2.00 -3.14
CA GLU A 381 26.95 -2.03 -2.58
C GLU A 381 26.99 -2.96 -1.35
N ILE A 382 28.12 -3.65 -1.20
CA ILE A 382 28.47 -4.42 -0.01
C ILE A 382 29.88 -3.95 0.34
N SER A 383 30.03 -3.35 1.52
CA SER A 383 31.28 -2.79 2.01
C SER A 383 31.27 -2.81 3.54
N GLU A 384 32.42 -2.53 4.17
CA GLU A 384 32.53 -2.46 5.64
C GLU A 384 31.57 -1.43 6.27
N SER A 385 31.25 -0.34 5.56
CA SER A 385 30.22 0.64 5.94
C SER A 385 28.79 0.16 5.66
N HIS A 386 28.58 -0.67 4.63
CA HIS A 386 27.28 -1.19 4.21
C HIS A 386 27.22 -2.72 4.34
N LYS A 387 27.20 -3.18 5.60
CA LYS A 387 27.10 -4.60 5.92
C LYS A 387 25.71 -5.16 5.65
N TRP A 388 25.65 -6.42 5.25
CA TRP A 388 24.41 -7.16 5.03
C TRP A 388 24.39 -8.42 5.89
N VAL A 389 23.20 -8.83 6.32
CA VAL A 389 22.99 -10.08 7.05
C VAL A 389 22.27 -11.07 6.15
N VAL A 390 22.87 -12.22 5.89
CA VAL A 390 22.22 -13.34 5.20
C VAL A 390 21.66 -14.30 6.23
N ILE A 391 20.34 -14.46 6.21
CA ILE A 391 19.59 -15.37 7.09
C ILE A 391 19.09 -16.54 6.26
N ARG A 392 19.33 -17.76 6.75
CA ARG A 392 18.74 -18.99 6.21
C ARG A 392 17.29 -19.08 6.65
N ASP A 393 16.37 -19.25 5.70
CA ASP A 393 14.95 -19.44 5.99
C ASP A 393 14.76 -20.82 6.65
N VAL A 394 14.08 -20.83 7.80
CA VAL A 394 13.91 -22.03 8.63
C VAL A 394 12.74 -22.85 8.11
N ILE A 395 12.93 -24.16 7.94
CA ILE A 395 11.87 -25.07 7.49
C ILE A 395 10.89 -25.29 8.64
N GLY A 396 9.64 -24.84 8.47
CA GLY A 396 8.57 -25.02 9.44
C GLY A 396 7.44 -24.01 9.27
N THR A 397 6.78 -23.65 10.37
CA THR A 397 5.65 -22.72 10.36
C THR A 397 6.13 -21.29 10.61
N HIS A 398 5.78 -20.37 9.72
CA HIS A 398 6.15 -18.95 9.85
C HIS A 398 5.00 -18.12 10.43
N PHE A 399 5.35 -17.20 11.33
CA PHE A 399 4.41 -16.31 12.00
C PHE A 399 4.82 -14.85 11.82
N VAL A 400 3.85 -13.96 11.89
CA VAL A 400 4.06 -12.51 12.01
C VAL A 400 3.20 -11.97 13.14
N THR A 401 3.78 -11.12 13.98
CA THR A 401 3.09 -10.56 15.16
C THR A 401 2.77 -9.07 15.00
N CYS A 402 1.82 -8.57 15.78
CA CYS A 402 1.74 -7.16 16.15
C CYS A 402 1.65 -7.06 17.68
N THR A 403 2.76 -6.75 18.33
CA THR A 403 2.92 -6.72 19.78
C THR A 403 2.85 -5.27 20.28
N THR A 404 1.87 -4.96 21.14
CA THR A 404 1.77 -3.67 21.85
C THR A 404 2.60 -3.74 23.12
N VAL A 405 3.67 -2.94 23.19
CA VAL A 405 4.59 -2.88 24.33
C VAL A 405 4.40 -1.56 25.06
N LYS A 406 4.28 -1.62 26.38
CA LYS A 406 4.24 -0.44 27.25
C LYS A 406 5.19 -0.66 28.42
N ASP A 407 6.01 0.33 28.73
CA ASP A 407 7.00 0.30 29.80
C ASP A 407 7.87 -0.98 29.79
N SER A 408 8.30 -1.38 28.58
CA SER A 408 9.02 -2.64 28.27
C SER A 408 8.27 -3.95 28.60
N GLN A 409 6.96 -3.92 28.80
CA GLN A 409 6.13 -5.11 29.01
C GLN A 409 5.16 -5.34 27.85
N VAL A 410 4.92 -6.60 27.50
CA VAL A 410 3.92 -6.99 26.50
C VAL A 410 2.53 -6.82 27.13
N VAL A 411 1.78 -5.82 26.66
CA VAL A 411 0.41 -5.56 27.13
C VAL A 411 -0.63 -6.32 26.29
N ALA A 412 -0.34 -6.47 25.00
CA ALA A 412 -1.18 -7.20 24.07
C ALA A 412 -0.38 -7.65 22.86
N ASN A 413 -0.83 -8.71 22.20
CA ASN A 413 -0.24 -9.20 20.98
C ASN A 413 -1.31 -9.80 20.06
N VAL A 414 -1.00 -9.82 18.77
CA VAL A 414 -1.69 -10.64 17.78
C VAL A 414 -0.65 -11.46 17.05
N THR A 415 -0.84 -12.76 17.00
CA THR A 415 -0.07 -13.66 16.16
C THR A 415 -0.89 -14.04 14.93
N CYS A 416 -0.26 -14.02 13.75
CA CYS A 416 -0.83 -14.63 12.56
C CYS A 416 0.15 -15.62 11.95
N VAL A 417 -0.33 -16.83 11.65
CA VAL A 417 0.39 -17.78 10.79
C VAL A 417 0.37 -17.29 9.34
N ILE A 418 1.48 -17.50 8.63
CA ILE A 418 1.66 -17.15 7.22
C ILE A 418 1.43 -18.42 6.38
N GLN A 419 0.36 -18.47 5.60
CA GLN A 419 0.10 -19.60 4.70
C GLN A 419 1.10 -19.59 3.53
N ASN A 420 1.73 -20.73 3.23
CA ASN A 420 2.80 -20.81 2.24
C ASN A 420 2.34 -20.44 0.82
N ASP A 421 1.14 -20.86 0.43
CA ASP A 421 0.67 -20.82 -0.97
C ASP A 421 0.17 -19.43 -1.35
N THR A 422 -0.68 -18.85 -0.50
CA THR A 422 -1.35 -17.55 -0.73
C THR A 422 -0.62 -16.38 -0.08
N ARG A 423 0.31 -16.64 0.86
CA ARG A 423 0.86 -15.65 1.81
C ARG A 423 -0.22 -14.91 2.60
N SER A 424 -1.37 -15.58 2.80
CA SER A 424 -2.41 -15.11 3.71
C SER A 424 -1.87 -15.03 5.14
N LEU A 425 -2.40 -14.08 5.91
CA LEU A 425 -2.28 -14.03 7.35
C LEU A 425 -3.57 -14.58 7.95
N ILE A 426 -3.46 -15.57 8.83
CA ILE A 426 -4.59 -16.15 9.56
C ILE A 426 -4.30 -15.93 11.05
N PRO A 427 -5.18 -15.27 11.82
CA PRO A 427 -4.97 -15.09 13.26
C PRO A 427 -5.01 -16.44 13.98
N GLU A 428 -4.06 -16.65 14.89
CA GLU A 428 -3.90 -17.88 15.66
C GLU A 428 -3.55 -17.49 17.10
N ASP A 429 -4.21 -18.10 18.09
CA ASP A 429 -3.77 -17.99 19.48
C ASP A 429 -2.63 -18.97 19.73
N ASN A 430 -1.48 -18.47 20.16
CA ASN A 430 -0.25 -19.26 20.28
C ASN A 430 0.52 -18.87 21.55
N ALA A 431 0.21 -19.57 22.64
CA ALA A 431 0.76 -19.29 23.97
C ALA A 431 2.30 -19.37 24.05
N GLU A 432 2.94 -20.19 23.21
CA GLU A 432 4.40 -20.25 23.14
C GLU A 432 5.00 -18.97 22.55
N ILE A 433 4.35 -18.37 21.54
CA ILE A 433 4.77 -17.07 20.99
C ILE A 433 4.53 -15.95 22.01
N GLU A 434 3.43 -15.98 22.76
CA GLU A 434 3.21 -15.04 23.88
C GLU A 434 4.31 -15.15 24.95
N ALA A 435 4.70 -16.37 25.31
CA ALA A 435 5.78 -16.63 26.25
C ALA A 435 7.13 -16.15 25.70
N TRP A 436 7.44 -16.45 24.44
CA TRP A 436 8.66 -16.01 23.74
C TRP A 436 8.75 -14.48 23.70
N LEU A 437 7.65 -13.78 23.39
CA LEU A 437 7.62 -12.31 23.36
C LEU A 437 7.87 -11.71 24.76
N LYS A 438 7.21 -12.24 25.80
CA LYS A 438 7.43 -11.80 27.18
C LYS A 438 8.89 -12.01 27.60
N GLU A 439 9.48 -13.15 27.26
CA GLU A 439 10.87 -13.47 27.57
C GLU A 439 11.86 -12.60 26.79
N PHE A 440 11.59 -12.33 25.51
CA PHE A 440 12.38 -11.39 24.69
C PHE A 440 12.44 -10.01 25.35
N PHE A 441 11.29 -9.41 25.71
CA PHE A 441 11.28 -8.08 26.32
C PHE A 441 11.81 -8.06 27.77
N ARG A 442 11.75 -9.19 28.50
CA ARG A 442 12.39 -9.34 29.82
C ARG A 442 13.92 -9.36 29.72
N LYS A 443 14.47 -10.06 28.72
CA LYS A 443 15.91 -10.20 28.47
C LYS A 443 16.52 -8.96 27.81
N ILE A 444 15.89 -8.44 26.75
CA ILE A 444 16.43 -7.35 25.92
C ILE A 444 16.27 -6.00 26.65
N ARG A 445 17.20 -5.71 27.55
CA ARG A 445 17.31 -4.41 28.22
C ARG A 445 17.93 -3.37 27.29
N LEU A 446 17.20 -2.27 27.11
CA LEU A 446 17.63 -1.05 26.43
C LEU A 446 17.72 0.10 27.43
N GLN A 447 18.24 1.26 27.01
CA GLN A 447 18.51 2.38 27.92
C GLN A 447 17.22 2.97 28.51
N ARG A 448 16.16 3.10 27.70
CA ARG A 448 14.85 3.61 28.14
C ARG A 448 13.75 2.55 28.04
N PRO A 449 12.70 2.63 28.87
CA PRO A 449 11.52 1.78 28.73
C PRO A 449 10.85 1.91 27.35
N LEU A 450 10.47 0.77 26.78
CA LEU A 450 9.85 0.72 25.45
C LEU A 450 8.35 0.97 25.53
N ASN A 451 7.89 1.90 24.70
CA ASN A 451 6.47 2.22 24.50
C ASN A 451 6.22 2.27 23.00
N GLY A 452 5.41 1.37 22.44
CA GLY A 452 5.19 1.31 20.99
C GLY A 452 4.54 0.02 20.49
N HIS A 453 4.40 -0.05 19.17
CA HIS A 453 4.06 -1.30 18.47
C HIS A 453 5.32 -1.89 17.87
N ILE A 454 5.53 -3.18 18.07
CA ILE A 454 6.68 -3.92 17.58
C ILE A 454 6.15 -5.20 16.94
N SER A 455 6.64 -5.52 15.76
CA SER A 455 6.25 -6.68 14.99
C SER A 455 7.42 -7.62 14.82
N PHE A 456 7.20 -8.90 15.11
CA PHE A 456 8.19 -9.95 14.91
C PHE A 456 7.80 -10.81 13.72
N ARG A 457 8.80 -11.27 12.98
CA ARG A 457 8.70 -12.39 12.06
C ARG A 457 9.36 -13.58 12.73
N LEU A 458 8.58 -14.57 13.10
CA LEU A 458 9.06 -15.76 13.81
C LEU A 458 8.94 -16.98 12.89
N ALA A 459 9.73 -18.01 13.14
CA ALA A 459 9.57 -19.32 12.55
C ALA A 459 9.70 -20.40 13.63
N ARG A 460 8.75 -21.32 13.69
CA ARG A 460 8.85 -22.55 14.48
C ARG A 460 9.61 -23.58 13.65
N CYS A 461 10.79 -23.97 14.11
CA CYS A 461 11.63 -24.96 13.44
C CYS A 461 10.97 -26.34 13.45
N LYS A 462 10.86 -27.03 12.30
CA LYS A 462 10.26 -28.37 12.24
C LYS A 462 11.11 -29.44 12.93
N SER A 463 12.45 -29.26 13.00
CA SER A 463 13.36 -30.26 13.59
C SER A 463 13.62 -30.07 15.08
N SER A 464 13.75 -28.83 15.59
CA SER A 464 13.95 -28.56 17.02
C SER A 464 12.69 -28.14 17.78
N GLY A 465 11.61 -27.78 17.07
CA GLY A 465 10.41 -27.19 17.68
C GLY A 465 10.55 -25.73 18.12
N GLU A 466 11.78 -25.19 18.14
CA GLU A 466 12.07 -23.86 18.70
C GLU A 466 11.53 -22.70 17.85
N ILE A 467 11.23 -21.59 18.51
CA ILE A 467 10.78 -20.33 17.90
C ILE A 467 11.99 -19.42 17.67
N LEU A 468 12.30 -19.17 16.40
CA LEU A 468 13.46 -18.39 15.95
C LEU A 468 13.03 -17.06 15.31
N PRO A 469 13.65 -15.92 15.68
CA PRO A 469 13.34 -14.62 15.10
C PRO A 469 14.03 -14.42 13.74
N LEU A 470 13.24 -14.31 12.67
CA LEU A 470 13.69 -14.01 11.31
C LEU A 470 13.73 -12.50 11.00
N GLY A 471 13.17 -11.67 11.88
CA GLY A 471 13.15 -10.23 11.73
C GLY A 471 12.22 -9.53 12.71
N ILE A 472 12.41 -8.23 12.84
CA ILE A 472 11.69 -7.33 13.75
C ILE A 472 11.44 -6.01 13.03
N ARG A 473 10.34 -5.31 13.35
CA ARG A 473 10.11 -3.91 12.96
C ARG A 473 9.29 -3.15 14.00
N VAL A 474 9.68 -1.92 14.28
CA VAL A 474 8.90 -0.92 15.00
C VAL A 474 7.80 -0.36 14.08
N GLY A 475 6.56 -0.32 14.59
CA GLY A 475 5.38 0.06 13.84
C GLY A 475 4.18 -0.88 14.04
N VAL A 476 3.01 -0.43 13.59
CA VAL A 476 1.78 -1.22 13.62
C VAL A 476 1.76 -2.14 12.40
N SER A 477 2.00 -3.43 12.58
CA SER A 477 1.97 -4.42 11.49
C SER A 477 0.55 -4.87 11.14
N LEU A 478 0.41 -5.55 9.99
CA LEU A 478 -0.90 -5.96 9.46
C LEU A 478 -1.73 -6.85 10.42
N PRO A 479 -1.17 -7.76 11.24
CA PRO A 479 -1.93 -8.51 12.27
C PRO A 479 -2.79 -7.66 13.21
N TYR A 480 -2.46 -6.36 13.42
CA TYR A 480 -3.27 -5.46 14.24
C TYR A 480 -4.75 -5.34 13.80
N ILE A 481 -5.05 -5.59 12.52
CA ILE A 481 -6.44 -5.57 12.02
C ILE A 481 -7.30 -6.67 12.67
N CYS A 482 -6.69 -7.75 13.14
CA CYS A 482 -7.33 -8.84 13.86
C CYS A 482 -7.45 -8.55 15.37
N TYR A 483 -7.40 -7.29 15.82
CA TYR A 483 -7.55 -6.89 17.22
C TYR A 483 -8.59 -5.79 17.42
N THR A 484 -9.41 -5.87 18.48
CA THR A 484 -10.42 -4.85 18.77
C THR A 484 -10.11 -4.05 20.03
N GLY A 485 -9.92 -2.73 19.84
CA GLY A 485 -10.05 -1.74 20.92
C GLY A 485 -9.10 -1.87 22.12
N VAL A 486 -7.95 -2.55 21.99
CA VAL A 486 -6.99 -2.65 23.11
C VAL A 486 -6.01 -1.49 23.15
N HIS A 487 -5.41 -1.06 22.04
CA HIS A 487 -4.47 0.06 22.10
C HIS A 487 -5.12 1.35 22.65
N SER A 488 -6.40 1.57 22.31
CA SER A 488 -7.17 2.66 22.88
C SER A 488 -7.41 2.53 24.39
N ARG A 489 -7.42 1.33 24.98
CA ARG A 489 -7.46 1.11 26.44
C ARG A 489 -6.09 1.29 27.12
N VAL A 490 -5.00 0.98 26.43
CA VAL A 490 -3.62 1.15 26.93
C VAL A 490 -3.28 2.63 27.14
N ILE A 491 -3.85 3.49 26.29
CA ILE A 491 -3.64 4.94 26.25
C ILE A 491 -4.78 5.73 26.92
N CYS A 492 -6.04 5.46 26.57
CA CYS A 492 -7.19 6.13 27.15
C CYS A 492 -7.80 5.27 28.27
N LYS A 493 -7.92 5.81 29.49
CA LYS A 493 -8.82 5.23 30.50
C LYS A 493 -10.23 5.17 29.88
N PRO A 494 -10.85 3.97 29.76
CA PRO A 494 -12.16 3.84 29.13
C PRO A 494 -13.22 4.61 29.93
N CYS A 495 -14.15 5.24 29.23
CA CYS A 495 -15.30 5.92 29.83
C CYS A 495 -16.16 4.90 30.60
N PRO A 496 -16.78 5.26 31.75
CA PRO A 496 -17.62 4.34 32.52
C PRO A 496 -18.75 3.71 31.69
N HIS A 497 -19.31 4.48 30.77
CA HIS A 497 -20.40 4.07 29.87
C HIS A 497 -19.97 3.14 28.72
N PHE A 498 -18.68 2.93 28.49
CA PHE A 498 -18.19 2.12 27.37
C PHE A 498 -17.95 0.67 27.83
N ASN A 499 -18.85 -0.24 27.44
CA ASN A 499 -18.83 -1.63 27.91
C ASN A 499 -17.47 -2.31 27.66
N ARG A 500 -16.86 -2.81 28.75
CA ARG A 500 -15.53 -3.44 28.78
C ARG A 500 -15.45 -4.77 28.02
N GLN A 501 -16.58 -5.45 27.79
CA GLN A 501 -16.60 -6.88 27.43
C GLN A 501 -15.98 -7.24 26.06
N ASN A 502 -16.02 -6.36 25.05
CA ASN A 502 -15.67 -6.72 23.67
C ASN A 502 -14.25 -6.29 23.22
N SER A 503 -13.22 -6.61 23.99
CA SER A 503 -11.82 -6.46 23.54
C SER A 503 -11.06 -7.77 23.57
N GLY A 504 -10.39 -8.05 22.48
CA GLY A 504 -9.47 -9.16 22.35
C GLY A 504 -9.03 -9.34 20.90
N PRO A 505 -8.31 -10.42 20.62
CA PRO A 505 -8.11 -10.86 19.25
C PRO A 505 -9.45 -11.27 18.64
N LEU A 506 -9.67 -10.81 17.41
CA LEU A 506 -10.62 -11.38 16.47
C LEU A 506 -10.05 -12.70 15.97
N VAL A 507 -9.87 -13.68 16.86
CA VAL A 507 -9.61 -15.06 16.46
C VAL A 507 -10.87 -15.53 15.74
N GLN A 508 -10.72 -15.94 14.49
CA GLN A 508 -11.83 -16.41 13.67
C GLN A 508 -11.80 -17.94 13.65
N ASP A 509 -12.80 -18.59 14.24
CA ASP A 509 -13.00 -20.05 14.13
C ASP A 509 -13.48 -20.49 12.73
N GLY A 510 -13.76 -19.54 11.83
CA GLY A 510 -14.17 -19.78 10.45
C GLY A 510 -13.44 -18.84 9.49
N GLY A 511 -12.92 -19.39 8.39
CA GLY A 511 -12.01 -18.71 7.48
C GLY A 511 -12.54 -17.43 6.80
N ARG A 512 -11.65 -16.78 6.04
CA ARG A 512 -11.88 -15.50 5.36
C ARG A 512 -13.13 -15.50 4.48
N TYR A 513 -14.12 -14.70 4.82
CA TYR A 513 -15.25 -14.38 3.94
C TYR A 513 -15.01 -13.06 3.22
N TRP A 514 -14.93 -13.08 1.89
CA TRP A 514 -14.98 -11.87 1.08
C TRP A 514 -16.46 -11.50 0.85
N MET A 515 -16.86 -10.29 1.22
CA MET A 515 -18.25 -9.85 1.11
C MET A 515 -18.74 -9.90 -0.34
N HIS A 516 -17.90 -9.56 -1.33
CA HIS A 516 -18.27 -9.67 -2.74
C HIS A 516 -18.55 -11.11 -3.18
N GLU A 517 -17.87 -12.10 -2.60
CA GLU A 517 -18.07 -13.51 -2.90
C GLU A 517 -19.32 -14.06 -2.19
N THR A 518 -19.55 -13.69 -0.92
CA THR A 518 -20.80 -14.01 -0.22
C THR A 518 -22.01 -13.37 -0.89
N VAL A 519 -21.94 -12.10 -1.28
CA VAL A 519 -22.99 -11.39 -2.05
C VAL A 519 -23.22 -12.10 -3.39
N MET A 520 -22.17 -12.41 -4.15
CA MET A 520 -22.30 -13.03 -5.47
C MET A 520 -22.77 -14.49 -5.39
N ASN A 521 -22.44 -15.22 -4.33
CA ASN A 521 -22.99 -16.55 -4.05
C ASN A 521 -24.47 -16.47 -3.62
N THR A 522 -24.85 -15.47 -2.81
CA THR A 522 -26.27 -15.22 -2.44
C THR A 522 -27.10 -14.84 -3.66
N ILE A 523 -26.56 -14.03 -4.58
CA ILE A 523 -27.21 -13.68 -5.85
C ILE A 523 -27.32 -14.89 -6.79
N ARG A 524 -26.30 -15.76 -6.84
CA ARG A 524 -26.30 -16.97 -7.68
C ARG A 524 -27.16 -18.11 -7.12
N ARG A 525 -27.33 -18.18 -5.80
CA ARG A 525 -28.09 -19.20 -5.07
C ARG A 525 -28.77 -18.55 -3.85
N PRO A 526 -29.93 -17.88 -4.05
CA PRO A 526 -30.66 -17.31 -2.93
C PRO A 526 -31.27 -18.44 -2.08
N SER A 527 -30.77 -18.58 -0.85
CA SER A 527 -31.35 -19.45 0.18
C SER A 527 -31.43 -18.70 1.51
N VAL A 528 -32.24 -19.20 2.45
CA VAL A 528 -32.39 -18.57 3.77
C VAL A 528 -31.05 -18.58 4.52
N GLU A 529 -30.29 -19.66 4.40
CA GLU A 529 -28.95 -19.80 4.96
C GLU A 529 -27.95 -18.84 4.30
N ALA A 530 -28.02 -18.65 2.98
CA ALA A 530 -27.16 -17.71 2.26
C ALA A 530 -27.46 -16.26 2.67
N VAL A 531 -28.73 -15.90 2.82
CA VAL A 531 -29.15 -14.57 3.32
C VAL A 531 -28.76 -14.38 4.78
N GLN A 532 -28.92 -15.40 5.63
CA GLN A 532 -28.48 -15.36 7.03
C GLN A 532 -26.95 -15.27 7.14
N GLN A 533 -26.19 -15.96 6.29
CA GLN A 533 -24.74 -15.85 6.18
C GLN A 533 -24.30 -14.48 5.64
N LEU A 534 -25.05 -13.87 4.72
CA LEU A 534 -24.78 -12.53 4.22
C LEU A 534 -25.04 -11.46 5.30
N ILE A 535 -26.20 -11.51 5.95
CA ILE A 535 -26.55 -10.66 7.09
C ILE A 535 -25.53 -10.84 8.21
N GLY A 536 -25.15 -12.09 8.51
CA GLY A 536 -24.03 -12.43 9.39
C GLY A 536 -22.75 -11.75 8.94
N THR A 537 -22.28 -11.95 7.72
CA THR A 537 -21.02 -11.36 7.20
C THR A 537 -21.00 -9.83 7.27
N VAL A 538 -22.15 -9.18 7.04
CA VAL A 538 -22.32 -7.71 7.02
C VAL A 538 -22.42 -7.12 8.44
N ILE A 539 -23.08 -7.79 9.39
CA ILE A 539 -23.25 -7.34 10.78
C ILE A 539 -22.05 -7.75 11.65
N ASP A 540 -21.52 -8.95 11.42
CA ASP A 540 -20.54 -9.67 12.25
C ASP A 540 -19.08 -9.42 11.81
N LYS A 541 -18.78 -8.23 11.28
CA LYS A 541 -17.41 -7.67 11.14
C LYS A 541 -16.38 -8.54 10.39
N ARG A 542 -16.80 -9.40 9.45
CA ARG A 542 -15.90 -10.40 8.80
C ARG A 542 -14.95 -9.82 7.75
N GLU A 543 -15.20 -8.59 7.27
CA GLU A 543 -14.31 -7.82 6.39
C GLU A 543 -13.57 -6.72 7.16
N ALA A 544 -12.23 -6.65 7.00
CA ALA A 544 -11.40 -5.66 7.68
C ALA A 544 -11.66 -4.20 7.24
N LEU A 545 -12.23 -4.01 6.05
CA LEU A 545 -12.50 -2.69 5.46
C LEU A 545 -13.95 -2.24 5.60
N PHE A 546 -14.92 -3.15 5.41
CA PHE A 546 -16.33 -2.79 5.48
C PHE A 546 -16.82 -2.74 6.94
N VAL A 547 -17.44 -1.60 7.30
CA VAL A 547 -18.11 -1.43 8.60
C VAL A 547 -19.35 -0.57 8.36
N TYR A 548 -20.52 -0.99 8.83
CA TYR A 548 -21.80 -0.36 8.48
C TYR A 548 -21.89 1.16 8.80
N TRP A 549 -21.28 1.62 9.90
CA TRP A 549 -21.23 3.04 10.28
C TRP A 549 -20.08 3.83 9.62
N ASP A 550 -19.20 3.14 8.90
CA ASP A 550 -18.07 3.71 8.17
C ASP A 550 -17.80 2.94 6.85
N PRO A 551 -18.74 2.95 5.89
CA PRO A 551 -18.63 2.14 4.67
C PRO A 551 -17.75 2.77 3.59
N LEU A 552 -17.57 4.10 3.61
CA LEU A 552 -16.88 4.83 2.53
C LEU A 552 -15.42 4.37 2.29
N PRO A 553 -14.60 4.02 3.31
CA PRO A 553 -13.26 3.48 3.06
C PRO A 553 -13.24 2.15 2.29
N TYR A 554 -14.27 1.30 2.42
CA TYR A 554 -14.38 0.09 1.61
C TYR A 554 -14.53 0.47 0.12
N CYS A 555 -15.46 1.38 -0.18
CA CYS A 555 -15.68 1.85 -1.55
C CYS A 555 -14.43 2.56 -2.10
N ALA A 556 -13.79 3.41 -1.29
CA ALA A 556 -12.54 4.10 -1.62
C ALA A 556 -11.41 3.11 -1.97
N TYR A 557 -11.27 2.04 -1.20
CA TYR A 557 -10.24 1.02 -1.41
C TYR A 557 -10.47 0.21 -2.70
N TYR A 558 -11.65 -0.40 -2.83
CA TYR A 558 -11.91 -1.36 -3.92
C TYR A 558 -12.19 -0.69 -5.27
N HIS A 559 -12.83 0.50 -5.29
CA HIS A 559 -13.21 1.16 -6.55
C HIS A 559 -12.26 2.28 -6.99
N PHE A 560 -11.39 2.79 -6.12
CA PHE A 560 -10.41 3.82 -6.48
C PHE A 560 -8.97 3.37 -6.24
N GLN A 561 -8.60 2.96 -5.03
CA GLN A 561 -7.19 2.66 -4.68
C GLN A 561 -6.65 1.43 -5.44
N LEU A 562 -7.38 0.31 -5.48
CA LEU A 562 -6.94 -0.90 -6.19
C LEU A 562 -6.85 -0.71 -7.72
N PRO A 563 -7.85 -0.12 -8.42
CA PRO A 563 -7.73 0.19 -9.85
C PRO A 563 -6.59 1.17 -10.14
N PHE A 564 -6.45 2.25 -9.36
CA PHE A 564 -5.38 3.22 -9.54
C PHE A 564 -3.99 2.61 -9.39
N ASN A 565 -3.78 1.79 -8.35
CA ASN A 565 -2.51 1.06 -8.14
C ASN A 565 -2.21 0.08 -9.27
N SER A 566 -3.24 -0.55 -9.85
CA SER A 566 -3.11 -1.47 -10.99
C SER A 566 -2.70 -0.72 -12.27
N VAL A 567 -3.34 0.41 -12.58
CA VAL A 567 -2.98 1.29 -13.70
C VAL A 567 -1.58 1.87 -13.53
N LYS A 568 -1.25 2.42 -12.35
CA LYS A 568 0.10 2.94 -12.03
C LYS A 568 1.18 1.86 -12.20
N SER A 569 0.92 0.64 -11.71
CA SER A 569 1.82 -0.51 -11.88
C SER A 569 1.98 -0.91 -13.35
N PHE A 570 0.91 -0.86 -14.15
CA PHE A 570 0.94 -1.14 -15.59
C PHE A 570 1.75 -0.09 -16.37
N LEU A 571 1.52 1.20 -16.09
CA LEU A 571 2.25 2.31 -16.72
C LEU A 571 3.76 2.26 -16.43
N HIS A 572 4.15 2.05 -15.17
CA HIS A 572 5.57 1.88 -14.83
C HIS A 572 6.20 0.63 -15.45
N LYS A 573 5.46 -0.48 -15.58
CA LYS A 573 5.93 -1.68 -16.31
C LYS A 573 6.10 -1.40 -17.80
N ARG A 574 5.26 -0.55 -18.41
CA ARG A 574 5.40 -0.10 -19.81
C ARG A 574 6.61 0.81 -19.98
N GLN A 575 6.79 1.83 -19.14
CA GLN A 575 7.98 2.70 -19.15
C GLN A 575 9.29 1.91 -19.02
N ARG A 576 9.37 0.97 -18.06
CA ARG A 576 10.54 0.09 -17.88
C ARG A 576 10.77 -0.89 -19.05
N ARG A 577 9.73 -1.20 -19.83
CA ARG A 577 9.88 -1.96 -21.08
C ARG A 577 10.41 -1.05 -22.19
N THR A 578 9.79 0.10 -22.45
CA THR A 578 10.24 1.03 -23.50
C THR A 578 11.70 1.48 -23.30
N ALA A 579 12.11 1.74 -22.04
CA ALA A 579 13.51 2.05 -21.70
C ALA A 579 14.50 0.89 -21.91
N ARG A 580 14.01 -0.36 -22.09
CA ARG A 580 14.82 -1.53 -22.47
C ARG A 580 14.70 -1.89 -23.96
N THR A 581 13.72 -1.36 -24.70
CA THR A 581 13.56 -1.60 -26.14
C THR A 581 14.16 -0.51 -27.03
N MET A 582 14.56 0.63 -26.48
CA MET A 582 15.44 1.55 -27.21
C MET A 582 16.80 0.88 -27.39
N PRO A 583 17.29 0.68 -28.63
CA PRO A 583 18.71 0.40 -28.84
C PRO A 583 19.51 1.56 -28.27
N ARG A 584 20.71 1.29 -27.74
CA ARG A 584 21.70 2.32 -27.42
C ARG A 584 22.29 2.86 -28.73
N ALA A 585 21.46 3.53 -29.52
CA ALA A 585 21.89 4.32 -30.67
C ALA A 585 22.87 5.38 -30.16
N ALA A 586 23.90 5.67 -30.97
CA ALA A 586 25.08 6.41 -30.54
C ALA A 586 24.71 7.74 -29.85
N ALA A 587 25.09 7.87 -28.58
CA ALA A 587 25.32 9.19 -28.03
C ALA A 587 26.49 9.81 -28.83
N PRO A 588 26.33 11.01 -29.41
CA PRO A 588 27.43 11.66 -30.10
C PRO A 588 28.58 11.91 -29.10
N PRO A 589 29.85 11.80 -29.53
CA PRO A 589 30.98 12.07 -28.64
C PRO A 589 30.88 13.50 -28.13
N ALA A 590 30.86 13.65 -26.80
CA ALA A 590 30.95 14.95 -26.17
C ALA A 590 32.23 15.63 -26.64
N LYS A 591 32.10 16.80 -27.28
CA LYS A 591 33.25 17.56 -27.77
C LYS A 591 34.15 17.88 -26.59
N ARG A 592 35.42 17.47 -26.69
CA ARG A 592 36.51 17.91 -25.84
C ARG A 592 36.69 19.41 -26.08
N ALA A 593 36.09 20.23 -25.23
CA ALA A 593 36.34 21.66 -25.21
C ALA A 593 37.60 21.89 -24.38
N GLU A 594 38.71 22.13 -25.07
CA GLU A 594 39.84 22.84 -24.48
C GLU A 594 39.36 24.25 -24.11
N ASN A 595 39.76 24.75 -22.94
CA ASN A 595 39.93 26.17 -22.75
C ASN A 595 40.94 26.44 -21.62
N ASN A 596 42.16 26.69 -22.07
CA ASN A 596 43.20 27.54 -21.48
C ASN A 596 43.15 27.83 -19.98
N SER A 597 44.16 27.28 -19.31
CA SER A 597 44.88 27.96 -18.24
C SER A 597 45.18 29.42 -18.63
N LEU A 598 44.83 30.37 -17.76
CA LEU A 598 45.53 31.64 -17.65
C LEU A 598 45.95 31.77 -16.19
N ALA A 599 47.25 31.91 -15.98
CA ALA A 599 47.84 31.98 -14.66
C ALA A 599 47.63 33.37 -14.05
N ILE A 600 47.47 33.42 -12.73
CA ILE A 600 48.00 34.51 -11.91
C ILE A 600 48.89 33.86 -10.85
N GLU A 601 50.15 34.26 -10.87
CA GLU A 601 51.19 33.92 -9.91
C GLU A 601 50.78 34.20 -8.46
N VAL A 602 51.23 33.32 -7.56
CA VAL A 602 51.96 33.77 -6.36
C VAL A 602 53.20 32.87 -6.25
N GLU A 603 54.37 33.49 -6.36
CA GLU A 603 55.67 32.80 -6.27
C GLU A 603 56.16 32.66 -4.80
N ALA A 604 57.14 31.77 -4.63
CA ALA A 604 57.90 31.39 -3.43
C ALA A 604 57.99 32.36 -2.23
N GLY A 605 57.97 31.78 -1.02
CA GLY A 605 58.36 32.45 0.23
C GLY A 605 58.79 31.44 1.31
N ASN A 606 60.10 31.37 1.58
CA ASN A 606 60.72 30.40 2.49
C ASN A 606 60.72 30.87 3.98
N ASN A 607 61.02 29.94 4.89
CA ASN A 607 61.37 30.10 6.32
C ASN A 607 60.29 30.54 7.33
N GLY A 608 60.39 29.98 8.56
CA GLY A 608 60.06 30.76 9.76
C GLY A 608 59.21 30.12 10.87
N ARG A 609 59.71 29.04 11.48
CA ARG A 609 59.83 28.81 12.95
C ARG A 609 59.08 29.81 13.92
N VAL A 610 58.53 29.25 15.02
CA VAL A 610 58.44 29.78 16.42
C VAL A 610 57.04 29.79 17.07
N ASP A 611 56.94 29.00 18.15
CA ASP A 611 56.14 29.06 19.40
C ASP A 611 54.58 29.09 19.47
N ARG A 612 54.09 28.17 20.33
CA ARG A 612 53.13 28.29 21.47
C ARG A 612 51.91 29.21 21.30
N LEU A 613 50.69 28.71 21.51
CA LEU A 613 50.19 28.20 22.81
C LEU A 613 49.08 27.16 22.65
#